data_AF-A0A560Q813-F1
#
_entry.id   AF-A0A560Q813-F1
#
_cell.length_a   1.000
_cell.length_b   1.000
_cell.length_c   1.000
_cell.angle_alpha   90.00
_cell.angle_beta   90.00
_cell.angle_gamma   90.00
#
_symmetry.space_group_name_H-M   'P 1'
#
loop_
_entity.id
_entity.type
_entity.pdbx_description
1 polymer ?
#
loop_
_entity_poly.entity_id
_entity_poly.type
_entity_poly.pdbx_seq_one_letter_code
_entity_poly.pdbx_strand_id
1 'polypeptide(L)'
;MDRKTARLCLRITPSDKQLIFAKASDLQLSVADWLVRAALDREIIPPRSVWDAESISQLSRIGNNLNQLAYWANSGMLVDDSALREIAAELRFLRGLSDDL
;
A
#
# COMPACT_ATOMS: atom_id res chain seq x y z
N MET A 1 4.86 -1.21 27.32
CA MET A 1 3.62 -0.68 26.73
C MET A 1 2.54 -0.73 27.80
N ASP A 2 1.96 0.40 28.20
CA ASP A 2 0.89 0.40 29.19
C ASP A 2 -0.38 -0.23 28.63
N ARG A 3 -1.04 -1.07 29.44
CA ARG A 3 -2.28 -1.73 29.07
C ARG A 3 -3.44 -0.74 29.21
N LYS A 4 -4.26 -0.60 28.17
CA LYS A 4 -5.47 0.24 28.19
C LYS A 4 -6.54 -0.40 29.11
N THR A 5 -6.63 0.06 30.36
CA THR A 5 -7.57 -0.47 31.38
C THR A 5 -8.77 0.44 31.66
N ALA A 6 -8.67 1.73 31.33
CA ALA A 6 -9.72 2.72 31.53
C ALA A 6 -10.75 2.73 30.39
N ARG A 7 -12.00 3.13 30.69
CA ARG A 7 -13.10 3.25 29.72
C ARG A 7 -13.58 4.70 29.64
N LEU A 8 -13.91 5.15 28.43
CA LEU A 8 -14.55 6.43 28.15
C LEU A 8 -15.94 6.19 27.55
N CYS A 9 -16.98 6.73 28.19
CA CYS A 9 -18.37 6.62 27.72
C CYS A 9 -18.90 8.02 27.38
N LEU A 10 -19.36 8.23 26.16
CA LEU A 10 -19.80 9.54 25.65
C LEU A 10 -21.25 9.47 25.17
N ARG A 11 -22.03 10.51 25.45
CA ARG A 11 -23.31 10.76 24.78
C ARG A 11 -23.06 11.78 23.67
N ILE A 12 -23.47 11.45 22.46
CA ILE A 12 -23.29 12.28 21.27
C ILE A 12 -24.58 12.25 20.45
N THR A 13 -24.75 13.23 19.58
CA THR A 13 -25.87 13.22 18.65
C THR A 13 -25.68 12.14 17.57
N PRO A 14 -26.76 11.68 16.92
CA PRO A 14 -26.65 10.75 15.79
C PRO A 14 -25.80 11.31 14.63
N SER A 15 -25.88 12.62 14.37
CA SER A 15 -25.08 13.29 13.35
C SER A 15 -23.59 13.28 13.67
N ASP A 16 -23.23 13.57 14.93
CA ASP A 16 -21.83 13.52 15.36
C ASP A 16 -21.28 12.09 15.26
N LYS A 17 -22.11 11.09 15.61
CA LYS A 17 -21.75 9.69 15.47
C LYS A 17 -21.41 9.36 14.02
N GLN A 18 -22.25 9.75 13.05
CA GLN A 18 -21.97 9.52 11.63
C GLN A 18 -20.67 10.20 11.19
N LEU A 19 -20.45 11.45 11.58
CA LEU A 19 -19.25 12.19 11.22
C LEU A 19 -17.97 11.56 11.79
N ILE A 20 -18.01 11.10 13.04
CA ILE A 20 -16.89 10.41 13.70
C ILE A 20 -16.56 9.10 12.97
N PHE A 21 -17.58 8.33 12.58
CA PHE A 21 -17.38 7.08 11.84
C PHE A 21 -16.77 7.32 10.46
N ALA A 22 -17.24 8.34 9.73
CA ALA A 22 -16.68 8.70 8.43
C ALA A 22 -15.19 9.07 8.55
N LYS A 23 -14.85 9.98 9.48
CA LYS A 23 -13.46 10.41 9.69
C LYS A 23 -12.52 9.27 10.09
N ALA A 24 -13.00 8.32 10.90
CA ALA A 24 -12.22 7.14 11.26
C ALA A 24 -12.02 6.20 10.05
N SER A 25 -13.07 6.02 9.24
CA SER A 25 -13.06 5.17 8.05
C SER A 25 -12.11 5.70 6.97
N ASP A 26 -12.10 7.01 6.71
CA ASP A 26 -11.22 7.66 5.72
C ASP A 26 -9.74 7.40 6.02
N LEU A 27 -9.42 7.16 7.29
CA LEU A 27 -8.07 6.89 7.78
C LEU A 27 -7.84 5.41 8.11
N GLN A 28 -8.80 4.53 7.81
CA GLN A 28 -8.76 3.10 8.12
C GLN A 28 -8.43 2.81 9.60
N LEU A 29 -8.88 3.68 10.50
CA LEU A 29 -8.72 3.53 11.95
C LEU A 29 -10.03 3.06 12.58
N SER A 30 -9.92 2.33 13.69
CA SER A 30 -11.09 2.13 14.55
C SER A 30 -11.55 3.47 15.12
N VAL A 31 -12.85 3.65 15.33
CA VAL A 31 -13.41 4.87 15.93
C VAL A 31 -12.74 5.22 17.25
N ALA A 32 -12.46 4.23 18.09
CA ALA A 32 -11.79 4.43 19.38
C ALA A 32 -10.34 4.91 19.21
N ASP A 33 -9.59 4.35 18.27
CA ASP A 33 -8.20 4.74 18.03
C ASP A 33 -8.13 6.15 17.41
N TRP A 34 -9.02 6.45 16.47
CA TRP A 34 -9.15 7.79 15.89
C TRP A 34 -9.47 8.85 16.95
N LEU A 35 -10.46 8.61 17.81
CA LEU A 35 -10.85 9.54 18.89
C LEU A 35 -9.70 9.81 19.87
N VAL A 36 -8.97 8.77 20.28
CA VAL A 36 -7.84 8.92 21.21
C VAL A 36 -6.70 9.71 20.58
N ARG A 37 -6.40 9.51 19.28
CA ARG A 37 -5.36 10.27 18.59
C ARG A 37 -5.77 11.73 18.41
N ALA A 38 -7.01 11.96 17.95
CA ALA A 38 -7.57 13.29 17.75
C ALA A 38 -7.65 14.10 19.06
N ALA A 39 -8.00 13.47 20.19
CA ALA A 39 -8.11 14.15 21.48
C ALA A 39 -6.76 14.44 22.17
N LEU A 40 -5.68 13.77 21.76
CA LEU A 40 -4.36 13.89 22.38
C LEU A 40 -3.34 14.62 21.48
N ASP A 41 -3.80 15.29 20.42
CA ASP A 41 -2.96 15.91 19.36
C ASP A 41 -1.86 14.96 18.84
N ARG A 42 -2.14 13.65 18.85
CA ARG A 42 -1.20 12.67 18.29
C ARG A 42 -1.36 12.71 16.79
N GLU A 43 -0.23 12.81 16.10
CA GLU A 43 -0.18 12.82 14.63
C GLU A 43 -1.04 11.67 14.08
N ILE A 44 -2.13 12.03 13.41
CA ILE A 44 -3.02 11.07 12.78
C ILE A 44 -2.38 10.74 11.43
N ILE A 45 -1.36 9.90 11.47
CA ILE A 45 -0.70 9.42 10.25
C ILE A 45 -1.69 8.43 9.61
N PRO A 46 -2.21 8.73 8.40
CA PRO A 46 -2.97 7.75 7.64
C PRO A 46 -2.08 6.52 7.44
N PRO A 47 -2.61 5.28 7.45
CA PRO A 47 -1.81 4.15 7.03
C PRO A 47 -1.20 4.48 5.67
N ARG A 48 0.13 4.29 5.57
CA ARG A 48 0.87 4.48 4.32
C ARG A 48 0.06 3.80 3.21
N SER A 49 -0.15 4.54 2.11
CA SER A 49 -0.83 4.12 0.89
C SER A 49 -0.87 2.60 0.75
N VAL A 50 -2.08 2.07 0.59
CA VAL A 50 -2.43 0.67 0.33
C VAL A 50 -1.83 0.18 -0.99
N TRP A 51 -0.51 0.17 -1.10
CA TRP A 51 0.14 -0.77 -1.99
C TRP A 51 -0.07 -2.11 -1.30
N ASP A 52 -1.05 -2.88 -1.77
CA ASP A 52 -1.22 -4.23 -1.29
C ASP A 52 0.08 -5.03 -1.51
N ALA A 53 0.24 -6.10 -0.73
CA ALA A 53 1.43 -6.93 -0.80
C ALA A 53 1.68 -7.47 -2.22
N GLU A 54 0.62 -7.59 -3.03
CA GLU A 54 0.68 -7.94 -4.44
C GLU A 54 1.37 -6.86 -5.26
N SER A 55 0.97 -5.59 -5.15
CA SER A 55 1.59 -4.44 -5.82
C SER A 55 3.08 -4.31 -5.49
N ILE A 56 3.45 -4.54 -4.22
CA ILE A 56 4.86 -4.51 -3.77
C ILE A 56 5.64 -5.69 -4.35
N SER A 57 5.05 -6.88 -4.39
CA SER A 57 5.64 -8.09 -5.00
C SER A 57 5.85 -7.91 -6.50
N GLN A 58 4.88 -7.32 -7.20
CA GLN A 58 4.97 -7.02 -8.62
C GLN A 58 6.09 -6.01 -8.91
N LEU A 59 6.20 -4.94 -8.12
CA LEU A 59 7.29 -3.96 -8.27
C LEU A 59 8.66 -4.62 -8.08
N SER A 60 8.76 -5.54 -7.11
CA SER A 60 9.99 -6.27 -6.82
C SER A 60 10.39 -7.20 -7.98
N ARG A 61 9.40 -7.84 -8.64
CA ARG A 61 9.64 -8.65 -9.87
C ARG A 61 10.16 -7.78 -11.02
N ILE A 62 9.55 -6.62 -11.25
CA ILE A 62 9.99 -5.68 -12.30
C ILE A 62 11.43 -5.22 -12.04
N GLY A 63 11.74 -4.83 -10.80
CA GLY A 63 13.09 -4.42 -10.42
C GLY A 63 14.12 -5.54 -10.61
N ASN A 64 13.77 -6.78 -10.26
CA ASN A 64 14.65 -7.93 -10.46
C ASN A 64 14.93 -8.22 -11.93
N ASN A 65 13.93 -8.12 -12.81
CA ASN A 65 14.10 -8.31 -14.24
C ASN A 65 14.98 -7.21 -14.86
N LEU A 66 14.78 -5.96 -14.43
CA LEU A 66 15.61 -4.83 -14.85
C LEU A 66 17.07 -5.01 -14.42
N ASN A 67 17.31 -5.48 -13.19
CA ASN A 67 18.65 -5.79 -12.70
C ASN A 67 19.32 -6.91 -13.49
N GLN A 68 18.59 -7.95 -13.88
CA GLN A 68 19.14 -9.03 -14.71
C GLN A 68 19.54 -8.53 -16.09
N LEU A 69 18.70 -7.72 -16.73
CA LEU A 69 19.02 -7.11 -18.03
C LEU A 69 20.23 -6.17 -17.93
N ALA A 70 20.28 -5.32 -16.90
CA ALA A 70 21.42 -4.45 -16.64
C ALA A 70 22.70 -5.24 -16.38
N TYR A 71 22.62 -6.33 -15.60
CA TYR A 71 23.73 -7.22 -15.34
C TYR A 71 24.23 -7.87 -16.63
N TRP A 72 23.36 -8.42 -17.49
CA TRP A 72 23.76 -9.03 -18.75
C TRP A 72 24.38 -8.03 -19.73
N ALA A 73 23.80 -6.84 -19.84
CA ALA A 73 24.33 -5.76 -20.65
C ALA A 73 25.72 -5.31 -20.17
N ASN A 74 25.90 -5.15 -18.86
CA ASN A 74 27.18 -4.77 -18.26
C ASN A 74 28.24 -5.89 -18.33
N SER A 75 27.81 -7.15 -18.41
CA SER A 75 28.70 -8.32 -18.51
C SER A 75 29.23 -8.54 -19.94
N GLY A 76 28.77 -7.77 -20.92
CA GLY A 76 29.11 -7.98 -22.34
C GLY A 76 28.59 -9.30 -22.91
N MET A 77 27.64 -9.95 -22.24
CA MET A 77 27.00 -11.17 -22.75
C MET A 77 26.01 -10.80 -23.86
N LEU A 78 26.11 -11.51 -24.99
CA LEU A 78 25.04 -11.52 -25.99
C LEU A 78 23.78 -12.09 -25.35
N VAL A 79 22.83 -11.21 -25.04
CA VAL A 79 21.51 -11.62 -24.57
C VAL A 79 20.79 -12.26 -25.75
N ASP A 80 20.35 -13.49 -25.56
CA ASP A 80 19.57 -14.19 -26.58
C ASP A 80 18.27 -13.42 -26.85
N ASP A 81 18.01 -13.10 -28.12
CA ASP A 81 16.86 -12.32 -28.56
C ASP A 81 15.54 -13.03 -28.20
N SER A 82 15.56 -14.36 -28.07
CA SER A 82 14.40 -15.14 -27.63
C SER A 82 14.02 -14.82 -26.17
N ALA A 83 15.00 -14.76 -25.27
CA ALA A 83 14.79 -14.43 -23.86
C ALA A 83 14.31 -12.98 -23.67
N LEU A 84 14.83 -12.05 -24.49
CA LEU A 84 14.40 -10.65 -24.50
C LEU A 84 12.93 -10.50 -24.91
N ARG A 85 12.49 -11.27 -25.92
CA ARG A 85 11.10 -11.28 -26.38
C ARG A 85 10.15 -11.87 -25.34
N GLU A 86 10.58 -12.89 -24.62
CA GLU A 86 9.79 -13.53 -23.57
C GLU A 86 9.53 -12.57 -22.40
N ILE A 87 10.59 -11.90 -21.92
CA ILE A 87 10.49 -10.86 -20.89
C ILE A 87 9.61 -9.69 -21.37
N ALA A 88 9.74 -9.28 -22.64
CA ALA A 88 8.92 -8.20 -23.20
C ALA A 88 7.43 -8.58 -23.30
N ALA A 89 7.10 -9.84 -23.57
CA ALA A 89 5.73 -10.33 -23.59
C ALA A 89 5.10 -10.31 -22.20
N GLU A 90 5.85 -10.75 -21.18
CA GLU A 90 5.39 -10.76 -19.79
C GLU A 90 5.17 -9.33 -19.26
N LEU A 91 6.05 -8.39 -19.60
CA LEU A 91 5.87 -6.96 -19.27
C LEU A 91 4.64 -6.33 -19.94
N ARG A 92 4.34 -6.69 -21.19
CA ARG A 92 3.14 -6.20 -21.88
C ARG A 92 1.85 -6.76 -21.27
N PHE A 93 1.86 -8.03 -20.89
CA PHE A 93 0.75 -8.66 -20.19
C PHE A 93 0.47 -7.98 -18.86
N LEU A 94 1.52 -7.71 -18.07
CA LEU A 94 1.40 -6.99 -16.79
C LEU A 94 0.92 -5.55 -16.96
N ARG A 95 1.33 -4.86 -18.04
CA ARG A 95 0.82 -3.52 -18.36
C ARG A 95 -0.67 -3.54 -18.68
N GLY A 96 -1.14 -4.51 -19.46
CA GLY A 96 -2.57 -4.66 -19.78
C GLY A 96 -3.44 -4.89 -18.54
N LEU A 97 -2.95 -5.66 -17.56
CA LEU A 97 -3.64 -5.84 -16.27
C LEU A 97 -3.68 -4.58 -15.40
N SER A 98 -2.74 -3.65 -15.61
CA SER A 98 -2.70 -2.37 -14.89
C SER A 98 -3.60 -1.31 -15.52
N ASP A 99 -3.93 -1.45 -16.81
CA ASP A 99 -4.81 -0.53 -17.55
C ASP A 99 -6.31 -0.84 -17.33
N ASP A 100 -6.65 -2.00 -16.74
CA ASP A 100 -8.02 -2.48 -16.44
C ASP A 100 -8.46 -2.21 -14.97
N LEU A 101 -7.64 -1.52 -14.17
CA LEU A 101 -7.90 -1.08 -12.78
C LEU A 101 -8.23 0.42 -12.70
#